data_AF-A0A662YKM2-F1
#
_entry.id   AF-A0A662YKM2-F1
#
_cell.length_a   1.000
_cell.length_b   1.000
_cell.length_c   1.000
_cell.angle_alpha   90.00
_cell.angle_beta   90.00
_cell.angle_gamma   90.00
#
_symmetry.space_group_name_H-M   'P 1'
#
loop_
_entity.id
_entity.type
_entity.pdbx_description
1 polymer ?
#
loop_
_entity_poly.entity_id
_entity_poly.type
_entity_poly.pdbx_seq_one_letter_code
_entity_poly.pdbx_strand_id
1 'polypeptide(L)'
;MDAYKYRHSPITEYEADLNAEVAVIIHRNPFAPDVCCRKGSRNALQELYNPTQLEYSSTAILHQMRREQVSDTCRAYSASSRKRRVLTPSDLKHLVVDEEHEMIYCYVPKVACTNWKRVMMVLTGRGKYSDPMDIAPNEAHIPSNLKTLNQYTIPEINHRLKSYLKFLFVREPFERLVSAYRNKFTRKYNTSFHKRFGTKIVRRHRKNATQEALHSGSDVKFEEFVDYLIHPTTQKEEPFNEHWQTVYSLCHPCHIRYDLVGKYETLEQDSNYILRLAGVIDYLRFPTYAKSTRTTDEMAAEFFQNISSHHQTQLFELYKFDFLMFNYTTPSYLKLD
;
A
#
# COMPACT_ATOMS: atom_id res chain seq x y z
N MET A 1 -10.02 -74.19 65.86
CA MET A 1 -11.22 -73.79 66.61
C MET A 1 -11.97 -72.77 65.75
N ASP A 2 -13.10 -73.25 65.25
CA ASP A 2 -14.36 -72.56 64.87
C ASP A 2 -14.26 -71.30 63.99
N ALA A 3 -14.63 -71.33 62.70
CA ALA A 3 -15.94 -71.57 62.04
C ALA A 3 -16.87 -70.34 62.05
N TYR A 4 -17.25 -69.88 60.84
CA TYR A 4 -18.49 -69.24 60.34
C TYR A 4 -18.11 -68.34 59.13
N LYS A 5 -18.25 -68.72 57.85
CA LYS A 5 -19.47 -68.88 56.99
C LYS A 5 -20.44 -67.67 57.09
N TYR A 6 -21.00 -67.04 56.04
CA TYR A 6 -21.13 -67.28 54.60
C TYR A 6 -21.68 -65.99 53.92
N ARG A 7 -21.36 -65.81 52.63
CA ARG A 7 -22.08 -65.15 51.50
C ARG A 7 -23.23 -64.17 51.77
N HIS A 8 -23.31 -63.10 50.96
CA HIS A 8 -24.33 -62.93 49.90
C HIS A 8 -23.83 -61.97 48.80
N SER A 9 -24.24 -62.26 47.57
CA SER A 9 -24.03 -61.53 46.31
C SER A 9 -25.33 -60.73 46.02
N PRO A 10 -25.55 -60.12 44.83
CA PRO A 10 -25.00 -58.86 44.34
C PRO A 10 -26.11 -57.83 43.97
N ILE A 11 -25.67 -56.62 43.59
CA ILE A 11 -26.34 -55.64 42.71
C ILE A 11 -27.75 -55.16 43.12
N THR A 12 -27.83 -53.93 43.62
CA THR A 12 -28.95 -53.00 43.34
C THR A 12 -28.43 -51.56 43.28
N GLU A 13 -28.78 -50.92 42.16
CA GLU A 13 -29.13 -49.51 41.94
C GLU A 13 -28.39 -48.42 42.75
N TYR A 14 -27.70 -47.53 42.04
CA TYR A 14 -28.12 -46.13 41.93
C TYR A 14 -27.45 -45.50 40.71
N GLU A 15 -28.30 -45.00 39.80
CA GLU A 15 -27.97 -44.04 38.76
C GLU A 15 -27.48 -42.74 39.39
N ALA A 16 -26.31 -42.26 38.96
CA ALA A 16 -25.93 -40.86 38.76
C ALA A 16 -24.40 -40.77 38.72
N ASP A 17 -23.83 -40.61 37.51
CA ASP A 17 -22.68 -39.74 37.24
C ASP A 17 -22.00 -40.15 35.93
N LEU A 18 -22.59 -39.67 34.84
CA LEU A 18 -21.88 -39.45 33.59
C LEU A 18 -22.60 -38.35 32.84
N ASN A 19 -22.30 -37.09 33.19
CA ASN A 19 -22.31 -35.91 32.33
C ASN A 19 -22.23 -34.61 33.17
N ALA A 20 -21.06 -34.30 33.71
CA ALA A 20 -20.72 -32.94 34.11
C ALA A 20 -19.21 -32.81 34.25
N GLU A 21 -18.55 -32.23 33.23
CA GLU A 21 -17.40 -31.32 33.34
C GLU A 21 -16.67 -31.25 32.00
N VAL A 22 -17.08 -30.33 31.13
CA VAL A 22 -16.20 -29.31 30.51
C VAL A 22 -17.12 -28.16 30.07
N ALA A 23 -17.49 -27.29 31.00
CA ALA A 23 -18.15 -26.02 30.70
C ALA A 23 -17.14 -24.87 30.88
N VAL A 24 -16.58 -24.46 29.74
CA VAL A 24 -16.30 -23.08 29.32
C VAL A 24 -16.13 -22.05 30.44
N ILE A 25 -14.88 -21.64 30.71
CA ILE A 25 -14.57 -20.30 31.23
C ILE A 25 -13.91 -19.52 30.09
N ILE A 26 -14.74 -18.85 29.29
CA ILE A 26 -14.31 -17.73 28.45
C ILE A 26 -14.73 -16.47 29.19
N HIS A 27 -13.77 -15.75 29.75
CA HIS A 27 -13.99 -14.37 30.18
C HIS A 27 -14.31 -13.52 28.94
N ARG A 28 -15.61 -13.25 28.75
CA ARG A 28 -16.09 -12.26 27.78
C ARG A 28 -15.81 -10.86 28.33
N ASN A 29 -15.08 -10.06 27.56
CA ASN A 29 -14.92 -8.63 27.77
C ASN A 29 -16.24 -7.93 27.36
N PRO A 30 -16.91 -7.11 28.19
CA PRO A 30 -18.27 -6.62 27.90
C PRO A 30 -18.36 -5.42 26.94
N PHE A 31 -17.27 -4.97 26.30
CA PHE A 31 -17.25 -3.77 25.46
C PHE A 31 -16.52 -3.94 24.11
N ALA A 32 -16.72 -5.07 23.43
CA ALA A 32 -16.41 -5.19 22.02
C ALA A 32 -17.72 -5.40 21.25
N PRO A 33 -18.11 -4.51 20.32
CA PRO A 33 -19.22 -4.85 19.43
C PRO A 33 -18.77 -6.03 18.57
N ASP A 34 -19.51 -7.13 18.64
CA ASP A 34 -19.44 -8.27 17.73
C ASP A 34 -19.73 -7.79 16.29
N VAL A 35 -18.73 -7.21 15.64
CA VAL A 35 -18.70 -6.95 14.21
C VAL A 35 -17.51 -7.70 13.64
N CYS A 36 -17.58 -9.03 13.71
CA CYS A 36 -16.77 -9.87 12.85
C CYS A 36 -17.72 -10.81 12.10
N CYS A 37 -17.43 -10.98 10.81
CA CYS A 37 -18.26 -11.59 9.77
C CYS A 37 -19.16 -12.72 10.28
N ARG A 38 -20.47 -12.46 10.35
CA ARG A 38 -21.47 -13.53 10.45
C ARG A 38 -21.22 -14.51 9.30
N LYS A 39 -21.21 -15.82 9.58
CA LYS A 39 -21.38 -16.85 8.52
C LYS A 39 -22.56 -16.43 7.63
N GLY A 40 -22.28 -15.99 6.40
CA GLY A 40 -23.27 -15.41 5.48
C GLY A 40 -23.06 -13.94 5.09
N SER A 41 -22.11 -13.21 5.68
CA SER A 41 -21.72 -11.86 5.23
C SER A 41 -20.83 -11.92 4.00
N ARG A 42 -21.06 -11.03 3.03
CA ARG A 42 -20.20 -10.87 1.85
C ARG A 42 -18.84 -10.33 2.29
N ASN A 43 -17.77 -10.80 1.65
CA ASN A 43 -16.45 -10.19 1.80
C ASN A 43 -16.34 -8.90 0.97
N ALA A 44 -15.25 -8.15 1.16
CA ALA A 44 -15.09 -6.84 0.54
C ALA A 44 -15.10 -6.89 -1.01
N LEU A 45 -14.57 -7.98 -1.59
CA LEU A 45 -14.59 -8.20 -3.04
C LEU A 45 -16.00 -8.52 -3.55
N GLN A 46 -16.73 -9.37 -2.84
CA GLN A 46 -18.12 -9.71 -3.15
C GLN A 46 -19.04 -8.50 -3.01
N GLU A 47 -18.79 -7.65 -2.01
CA GLU A 47 -19.55 -6.42 -1.81
C GLU A 47 -19.31 -5.41 -2.93
N LEU A 48 -18.08 -5.33 -3.48
CA LEU A 48 -17.78 -4.49 -4.64
C LEU A 48 -18.59 -4.88 -5.89
N TYR A 49 -18.79 -6.19 -6.11
CA TYR A 49 -19.54 -6.70 -7.27
C TYR A 49 -21.04 -6.93 -6.99
N ASN A 50 -21.52 -6.44 -5.84
CA ASN A 50 -22.94 -6.46 -5.51
C ASN A 50 -23.73 -5.54 -6.48
N PRO A 51 -24.74 -6.05 -7.20
CA PRO A 51 -25.50 -5.25 -8.17
C PRO A 51 -26.10 -3.96 -7.59
N THR A 52 -26.51 -3.99 -6.32
CA THR A 52 -27.09 -2.82 -5.65
C THR A 52 -26.06 -1.73 -5.33
N GLN A 53 -24.75 -2.02 -5.34
CA GLN A 53 -23.70 -1.01 -5.19
C GLN A 53 -23.39 -0.29 -6.50
N LEU A 54 -23.29 -1.05 -7.59
CA LEU A 54 -22.92 -0.53 -8.91
C LEU A 54 -23.99 0.41 -9.49
N GLU A 55 -25.27 0.11 -9.27
CA GLU A 55 -26.36 0.89 -9.86
C GLU A 55 -26.58 2.28 -9.22
N TYR A 56 -26.02 2.56 -8.03
CA TYR A 56 -26.43 3.75 -7.25
C TYR A 56 -25.31 4.64 -6.70
N SER A 57 -24.03 4.26 -6.79
CA SER A 57 -22.93 5.07 -6.24
C SER A 57 -22.05 5.67 -7.33
N SER A 58 -21.98 7.01 -7.41
CA SER A 58 -21.05 7.74 -8.28
C SER A 58 -19.59 7.33 -8.04
N THR A 59 -19.22 6.98 -6.80
CA THR A 59 -17.90 6.49 -6.44
C THR A 59 -17.62 5.09 -7.02
N ALA A 60 -18.63 4.21 -7.08
CA ALA A 60 -18.47 2.88 -7.67
C ALA A 60 -18.20 2.97 -9.18
N ILE A 61 -18.97 3.81 -9.89
CA ILE A 61 -18.79 4.09 -11.32
C ILE A 61 -17.39 4.68 -11.57
N LEU A 62 -16.97 5.65 -10.75
CA LEU A 62 -15.64 6.26 -10.86
C LEU A 62 -14.51 5.22 -10.73
N HIS A 63 -14.58 4.33 -9.75
CA HIS A 63 -13.56 3.28 -9.60
C HIS A 63 -13.61 2.24 -10.72
N GLN A 64 -14.80 1.92 -11.26
CA GLN A 64 -14.92 1.08 -12.44
C GLN A 64 -14.20 1.71 -13.64
N MET A 65 -14.45 2.98 -13.93
CA MET A 65 -13.77 3.71 -15.02
C MET A 65 -12.25 3.71 -14.85
N ARG A 66 -11.75 3.95 -13.62
CA ARG A 66 -10.31 3.92 -13.33
C ARG A 66 -9.69 2.53 -13.53
N ARG A 67 -10.41 1.47 -13.15
CA ARG A 67 -9.98 0.08 -13.36
C ARG A 67 -9.95 -0.28 -14.85
N GLU A 68 -10.96 0.14 -15.59
CA GLU A 68 -11.02 -0.04 -17.06
C GLU A 68 -9.86 0.67 -17.75
N GLN A 69 -9.59 1.93 -17.40
CA GLN A 69 -8.43 2.68 -17.90
C GLN A 69 -7.10 1.93 -17.73
N VAL A 70 -6.85 1.40 -16.53
CA VAL A 70 -5.64 0.60 -16.25
C VAL A 70 -5.61 -0.63 -17.14
N SER A 71 -6.74 -1.33 -17.25
CA SER A 71 -6.87 -2.54 -18.07
C SER A 71 -6.61 -2.27 -19.56
N ASP A 72 -7.18 -1.20 -20.10
CA ASP A 72 -6.99 -0.76 -21.49
C ASP A 72 -5.55 -0.36 -21.77
N THR A 73 -4.94 0.41 -20.87
CA THR A 73 -3.54 0.81 -21.00
C THR A 73 -2.61 -0.42 -20.98
N CYS A 74 -2.87 -1.39 -20.11
CA CYS A 74 -2.12 -2.64 -20.06
C CYS A 74 -2.30 -3.50 -21.31
N ARG A 75 -3.51 -3.55 -21.89
CA ARG A 75 -3.78 -4.24 -23.17
C ARG A 75 -3.01 -3.61 -24.31
N ALA A 76 -3.08 -2.28 -24.45
CA ALA A 76 -2.37 -1.53 -25.48
C ALA A 76 -0.85 -1.72 -25.36
N TYR A 77 -0.31 -1.65 -24.14
CA TYR A 77 1.12 -1.84 -23.90
C TYR A 77 1.58 -3.28 -24.18
N SER A 78 0.81 -4.28 -23.73
CA SER A 78 1.13 -5.69 -23.97
C SER A 78 1.07 -6.06 -25.46
N ALA A 79 0.17 -5.45 -26.23
CA ALA A 79 0.15 -5.62 -27.69
C ALA A 79 1.45 -5.11 -28.35
N SER A 80 2.06 -4.06 -27.78
CA SER A 80 3.33 -3.49 -28.26
C SER A 80 4.58 -4.21 -27.72
N SER A 81 4.47 -4.96 -26.62
CA SER A 81 5.60 -5.58 -25.91
C SER A 81 5.55 -7.12 -25.94
N ARG A 82 6.56 -7.76 -26.56
CA ARG A 82 6.65 -9.23 -26.67
C ARG A 82 7.15 -9.94 -25.40
N LYS A 83 7.45 -9.22 -24.32
CA LYS A 83 8.05 -9.80 -23.10
C LYS A 83 6.96 -10.26 -22.12
N ARG A 84 6.70 -11.56 -22.07
CA ARG A 84 5.94 -12.18 -20.96
C ARG A 84 6.86 -12.32 -19.76
N ARG A 85 6.64 -11.48 -18.73
CA ARG A 85 7.34 -11.59 -17.44
C ARG A 85 6.44 -12.32 -16.45
N VAL A 86 7.01 -13.25 -15.68
CA VAL A 86 6.34 -13.86 -14.52
C VAL A 86 6.78 -13.10 -13.28
N LEU A 87 5.84 -12.76 -12.41
CA LEU A 87 6.15 -12.11 -11.13
C LEU A 87 6.85 -13.09 -10.20
N THR A 88 7.88 -12.62 -9.50
CA THR A 88 8.54 -13.38 -8.43
C THR A 88 8.05 -12.88 -7.07
N PRO A 89 8.27 -13.62 -5.96
CA PRO A 89 7.93 -13.10 -4.64
C PRO A 89 8.55 -11.73 -4.33
N SER A 90 9.74 -11.39 -4.82
CA SER A 90 10.33 -10.06 -4.58
C SER A 90 9.51 -8.91 -5.18
N ASP A 91 8.77 -9.19 -6.26
CA ASP A 91 7.86 -8.23 -6.91
C ASP A 91 6.61 -7.95 -6.06
N LEU A 92 6.30 -8.82 -5.10
CA LEU A 92 5.07 -8.77 -4.28
C LEU A 92 5.27 -8.12 -2.92
N LYS A 93 6.47 -7.58 -2.64
CA LYS A 93 6.80 -6.96 -1.34
C LYS A 93 6.00 -5.70 -1.00
N HIS A 94 5.39 -5.06 -2.01
CA HIS A 94 4.57 -3.86 -1.82
C HIS A 94 3.11 -4.17 -1.45
N LEU A 95 2.71 -5.44 -1.46
CA LEU A 95 1.34 -5.87 -1.25
C LEU A 95 1.14 -6.25 0.20
N VAL A 96 0.63 -5.34 1.01
CA VAL A 96 0.25 -5.59 2.41
C VAL A 96 -1.06 -6.39 2.42
N VAL A 97 -1.09 -7.47 3.19
CA VAL A 97 -2.23 -8.37 3.28
C VAL A 97 -2.95 -8.19 4.60
N ASP A 98 -4.28 -8.07 4.53
CA ASP A 98 -5.18 -8.20 5.66
C ASP A 98 -6.04 -9.45 5.45
N GLU A 99 -5.81 -10.46 6.29
CA GLU A 99 -6.50 -11.75 6.23
C GLU A 99 -7.94 -11.67 6.73
N GLU A 100 -8.22 -10.78 7.70
CA GLU A 100 -9.50 -10.75 8.40
C GLU A 100 -10.59 -10.14 7.52
N HIS A 101 -10.23 -9.09 6.77
CA HIS A 101 -11.14 -8.41 5.85
C HIS A 101 -10.92 -8.82 4.38
N GLU A 102 -10.03 -9.80 4.14
CA GLU A 102 -9.67 -10.31 2.81
C GLU A 102 -9.28 -9.19 1.82
N MET A 103 -8.33 -8.35 2.22
CA MET A 103 -7.86 -7.22 1.43
C MET A 103 -6.36 -7.27 1.14
N ILE A 104 -5.97 -6.67 0.03
CA ILE A 104 -4.57 -6.43 -0.35
C ILE A 104 -4.40 -4.97 -0.73
N TYR A 105 -3.51 -4.28 -0.03
CA TYR A 105 -3.12 -2.91 -0.31
C TYR A 105 -1.71 -2.87 -0.94
N CYS A 106 -1.59 -2.39 -2.18
CA CYS A 106 -0.28 -2.06 -2.74
C CYS A 106 0.18 -0.67 -2.27
N TYR A 107 1.20 -0.61 -1.42
CA TYR A 107 1.69 0.66 -0.91
C TYR A 107 2.62 1.36 -1.92
N VAL A 108 2.27 2.60 -2.25
CA VAL A 108 3.06 3.50 -3.09
C VAL A 108 3.54 4.69 -2.26
N PRO A 109 4.86 4.91 -2.10
CA PRO A 109 5.34 6.06 -1.36
C PRO A 109 4.85 7.40 -1.91
N LYS A 110 4.63 8.37 -1.00
CA LYS A 110 4.17 9.74 -1.29
C LYS A 110 2.73 9.85 -1.80
N VAL A 111 1.97 8.76 -1.64
CA VAL A 111 0.54 8.68 -1.92
C VAL A 111 -0.22 8.28 -0.64
N ALA A 112 -0.01 9.04 0.43
CA ALA A 112 -0.58 8.77 1.76
C ALA A 112 -0.25 7.38 2.36
N CYS A 113 0.83 6.73 1.91
CA CYS A 113 1.13 5.36 2.30
C CYS A 113 1.32 5.17 3.81
N THR A 114 1.83 6.15 4.54
CA THR A 114 1.94 6.09 6.01
C THR A 114 0.56 5.93 6.65
N ASN A 115 -0.44 6.69 6.20
CA ASN A 115 -1.80 6.61 6.76
C ASN A 115 -2.47 5.29 6.41
N TRP A 116 -2.33 4.82 5.17
CA TRP A 116 -2.82 3.49 4.82
C TRP A 116 -2.11 2.38 5.60
N LYS A 117 -0.80 2.46 5.84
CA LYS A 117 -0.10 1.49 6.70
C LYS A 117 -0.63 1.51 8.13
N ARG A 118 -0.94 2.68 8.69
CA ARG A 118 -1.57 2.79 10.01
C ARG A 118 -2.97 2.17 10.03
N VAL A 119 -3.78 2.44 9.01
CA VAL A 119 -5.11 1.79 8.84
C VAL A 119 -4.95 0.28 8.78
N MET A 120 -4.04 -0.24 7.95
CA MET A 120 -3.76 -1.67 7.87
C MET A 120 -3.28 -2.23 9.21
N MET A 121 -2.47 -1.50 9.97
CA MET A 121 -2.01 -1.93 11.30
C MET A 121 -3.13 -1.96 12.34
N VAL A 122 -4.12 -1.09 12.25
CA VAL A 122 -5.33 -1.17 13.09
C VAL A 122 -6.12 -2.43 12.72
N LEU A 123 -6.35 -2.65 11.42
CA LEU A 123 -7.11 -3.81 10.93
C LEU A 123 -6.45 -5.15 11.27
N THR A 124 -5.14 -5.29 11.07
CA THR A 124 -4.42 -6.53 11.33
C THR A 124 -3.89 -6.64 12.76
N GLY A 125 -4.00 -5.58 13.56
CA GLY A 125 -3.37 -5.43 14.87
C GLY A 125 -4.07 -6.15 16.00
N ARG A 126 -5.19 -6.84 15.75
CA ARG A 126 -5.97 -7.61 16.74
C ARG A 126 -6.26 -6.81 18.02
N GLY A 127 -6.65 -5.55 17.86
CA GLY A 127 -6.98 -4.65 18.98
C GLY A 127 -5.78 -3.98 19.66
N LYS A 128 -4.54 -4.15 19.17
CA LYS A 128 -3.36 -3.39 19.66
C LYS A 128 -3.53 -1.88 19.48
N TYR A 129 -4.19 -1.46 18.40
CA TYR A 129 -4.51 -0.07 18.11
C TYR A 129 -5.99 0.05 17.73
N SER A 130 -6.61 1.16 18.08
CA SER A 130 -7.98 1.52 17.70
C SER A 130 -8.00 2.73 16.76
N ASP A 131 -7.12 3.71 16.97
CA ASP A 131 -6.97 4.88 16.11
C ASP A 131 -5.65 4.80 15.31
N PRO A 132 -5.69 4.88 13.96
CA PRO A 132 -4.48 4.99 13.15
C PRO A 132 -3.54 6.14 13.55
N MET A 133 -4.06 7.21 14.15
CA MET A 133 -3.29 8.39 14.57
C MET A 133 -2.45 8.15 15.82
N ASP A 134 -2.76 7.13 16.63
CA ASP A 134 -1.95 6.72 17.79
C ASP A 134 -0.63 6.06 17.36
N ILE A 135 -0.55 5.59 16.12
CA ILE A 135 0.63 4.92 15.57
C ILE A 135 1.60 5.96 15.03
N ALA A 136 2.82 5.98 15.54
CA ALA A 136 3.83 6.93 15.08
C ALA A 136 4.24 6.67 13.60
N PRO A 137 4.58 7.70 12.80
CA PRO A 137 4.91 7.51 11.38
C PRO A 137 6.05 6.52 11.13
N ASN A 138 7.09 6.54 11.97
CA ASN A 138 8.23 5.62 11.89
C ASN A 138 7.82 4.17 12.19
N GLU A 139 6.91 3.97 13.14
CA GLU A 139 6.37 2.66 13.50
C GLU A 139 5.57 2.04 12.36
N ALA A 140 4.79 2.85 11.63
CA ALA A 140 4.06 2.42 10.44
C ALA A 140 4.97 1.97 9.28
N HIS A 141 6.27 2.24 9.35
CA HIS A 141 7.25 1.85 8.34
C HIS A 141 8.13 0.67 8.74
N ILE A 142 7.94 0.08 9.94
CA ILE A 142 8.67 -1.11 10.38
C ILE A 142 8.16 -2.33 9.61
N PRO A 143 9.00 -3.06 8.85
CA PRO A 143 8.55 -4.17 8.01
C PRO A 143 7.85 -5.32 8.75
N SER A 144 8.20 -5.56 10.02
CA SER A 144 7.59 -6.64 10.82
C SER A 144 6.16 -6.35 11.28
N ASN A 145 5.69 -5.09 11.17
CA ASN A 145 4.37 -4.70 11.65
C ASN A 145 3.24 -5.01 10.67
N LEU A 146 3.57 -5.31 9.41
CA LEU A 146 2.60 -5.59 8.36
C LEU A 146 3.06 -6.78 7.53
N LYS A 147 2.22 -7.81 7.43
CA LYS A 147 2.53 -8.97 6.61
C LYS A 147 2.32 -8.63 5.12
N THR A 148 3.29 -8.97 4.29
CA THR A 148 3.26 -8.71 2.85
C THR A 148 3.13 -10.00 2.06
N LEU A 149 2.56 -9.92 0.85
CA LEU A 149 2.19 -11.08 0.05
C LEU A 149 3.38 -11.98 -0.31
N ASN A 150 4.59 -11.41 -0.42
CA ASN A 150 5.82 -12.17 -0.65
C ASN A 150 6.25 -13.09 0.50
N GLN A 151 5.62 -12.99 1.66
CA GLN A 151 5.89 -13.83 2.84
C GLN A 151 5.00 -15.09 2.89
N TYR A 152 4.17 -15.31 1.87
CA TYR A 152 3.31 -16.48 1.75
C TYR A 152 3.87 -17.47 0.72
N THR A 153 3.44 -18.73 0.80
CA THR A 153 3.76 -19.74 -0.21
C THR A 153 3.08 -19.42 -1.55
N ILE A 154 3.59 -19.97 -2.65
CA ILE A 154 3.02 -19.71 -3.99
C ILE A 154 1.51 -20.06 -4.08
N PRO A 155 1.02 -21.20 -3.56
CA PRO A 155 -0.42 -21.49 -3.56
C PRO A 155 -1.24 -20.45 -2.77
N GLU A 156 -0.72 -20.02 -1.62
CA GLU A 156 -1.34 -18.99 -0.77
C GLU A 156 -1.38 -17.62 -1.45
N ILE A 157 -0.32 -17.26 -2.18
CA ILE A 157 -0.27 -16.04 -3.00
C ILE A 157 -1.36 -16.08 -4.06
N ASN A 158 -1.45 -17.19 -4.82
CA ASN A 158 -2.43 -17.34 -5.90
C ASN A 158 -3.86 -17.31 -5.38
N HIS A 159 -4.11 -17.92 -4.21
CA HIS A 159 -5.41 -17.83 -3.54
C HIS A 159 -5.80 -16.37 -3.29
N ARG A 160 -4.95 -15.62 -2.58
CA ARG A 160 -5.22 -14.23 -2.18
C ARG A 160 -5.36 -13.30 -3.38
N LEU A 161 -4.50 -13.44 -4.40
CA LEU A 161 -4.62 -12.64 -5.62
C LEU A 161 -5.97 -12.85 -6.33
N LYS A 162 -6.56 -14.04 -6.19
CA LYS A 162 -7.86 -14.39 -6.78
C LYS A 162 -9.05 -13.98 -5.89
N SER A 163 -8.97 -14.15 -4.57
CA SER A 163 -10.12 -14.01 -3.67
C SER A 163 -10.21 -12.68 -2.93
N TYR A 164 -9.11 -11.93 -2.78
CA TYR A 164 -9.09 -10.73 -1.93
C TYR A 164 -9.37 -9.47 -2.73
N LEU A 165 -9.99 -8.46 -2.09
CA LEU A 165 -10.12 -7.12 -2.66
C LEU A 165 -8.74 -6.46 -2.77
N LYS A 166 -8.31 -6.12 -3.98
CA LYS A 166 -6.99 -5.50 -4.22
C LYS A 166 -7.15 -4.03 -4.54
N PHE A 167 -6.44 -3.17 -3.83
CA PHE A 167 -6.46 -1.73 -4.11
C PHE A 167 -5.08 -1.10 -4.04
N LEU A 168 -4.94 0.03 -4.74
CA LEU A 168 -3.78 0.90 -4.64
C LEU A 168 -4.21 2.36 -4.70
N PHE A 169 -3.34 3.25 -4.28
CA PHE A 169 -3.49 4.68 -4.48
C PHE A 169 -2.39 5.21 -5.38
N VAL A 170 -2.77 6.13 -6.25
CA VAL A 170 -1.86 6.85 -7.15
C VAL A 170 -1.94 8.35 -6.94
N ARG A 171 -0.95 9.05 -7.46
CA ARG A 171 -0.86 10.51 -7.45
C ARG A 171 -0.27 10.96 -8.77
N GLU A 172 -0.56 12.19 -9.18
CA GLU A 172 0.13 12.82 -10.31
C GLU A 172 1.66 12.58 -10.20
N PRO A 173 2.30 12.01 -11.24
CA PRO A 173 3.68 11.52 -11.14
C PRO A 173 4.71 12.56 -10.70
N PHE A 174 4.59 13.83 -11.12
CA PHE A 174 5.56 14.88 -10.82
C PHE A 174 5.34 15.54 -9.46
N GLU A 175 4.10 15.71 -9.00
CA GLU A 175 3.80 16.03 -7.60
C GLU A 175 4.36 14.96 -6.66
N ARG A 176 4.21 13.68 -7.02
CA ARG A 176 4.75 12.54 -6.25
C ARG A 176 6.28 12.61 -6.21
N LEU A 177 6.93 12.91 -7.34
CA LEU A 177 8.38 13.04 -7.44
C LEU A 177 8.92 14.21 -6.60
N VAL A 178 8.30 15.38 -6.70
CA VAL A 178 8.65 16.57 -5.90
C VAL A 178 8.42 16.29 -4.41
N SER A 179 7.33 15.61 -4.05
CA SER A 179 7.11 15.15 -2.68
C SER A 179 8.22 14.21 -2.19
N ALA A 180 8.71 13.31 -3.05
CA ALA A 180 9.83 12.43 -2.74
C ALA A 180 11.13 13.22 -2.49
N TYR A 181 11.47 14.13 -3.40
CA TYR A 181 12.65 14.98 -3.28
C TYR A 181 12.61 15.82 -2.00
N ARG A 182 11.52 16.58 -1.76
CA ARG A 182 11.32 17.38 -0.55
C ARG A 182 11.36 16.53 0.71
N ASN A 183 10.84 15.31 0.66
CA ASN A 183 10.92 14.44 1.82
C ASN A 183 12.34 13.95 2.08
N LYS A 184 13.13 13.61 1.05
CA LYS A 184 14.41 12.90 1.21
C LYS A 184 15.67 13.75 1.19
N PHE A 185 15.66 14.89 0.54
CA PHE A 185 16.85 15.72 0.35
C PHE A 185 16.78 17.09 1.02
N THR A 186 15.59 17.62 1.34
CA THR A 186 15.48 18.96 1.97
C THR A 186 15.33 18.91 3.49
N ARG A 187 15.25 17.72 4.09
CA ARG A 187 15.07 17.53 5.54
C ARG A 187 16.38 17.12 6.18
N LYS A 188 16.97 18.00 7.00
CA LYS A 188 18.29 17.81 7.62
C LYS A 188 18.49 16.46 8.32
N TYR A 189 17.43 15.91 8.92
CA TYR A 189 17.49 14.64 9.66
C TYR A 189 17.58 13.38 8.77
N ASN A 190 17.40 13.45 7.45
CA ASN A 190 17.47 12.30 6.54
C ASN A 190 18.92 11.96 6.12
N THR A 191 19.83 11.91 7.10
CA THR A 191 21.26 11.72 6.89
C THR A 191 21.57 10.43 6.12
N SER A 192 20.81 9.36 6.31
CA SER A 192 20.99 8.10 5.56
C SER A 192 20.75 8.25 4.06
N PHE A 193 19.73 9.00 3.66
CA PHE A 193 19.45 9.30 2.24
C PHE A 193 20.49 10.26 1.66
N HIS A 194 20.88 11.29 2.42
CA HIS A 194 21.92 12.23 2.00
C HIS A 194 23.25 11.51 1.76
N LYS A 195 23.64 10.61 2.67
CA LYS A 195 24.86 9.81 2.52
C LYS A 195 24.77 8.83 1.36
N ARG A 196 23.68 8.05 1.23
CA ARG A 196 23.55 7.01 0.21
C ARG A 196 23.37 7.59 -1.21
N PHE A 197 22.43 8.50 -1.37
CA PHE A 197 22.05 9.04 -2.68
C PHE A 197 22.62 10.42 -2.90
N GLY A 198 22.59 11.29 -1.89
CA GLY A 198 23.00 12.67 -2.06
C GLY A 198 24.48 12.83 -2.43
N THR A 199 25.38 12.14 -1.72
CA THR A 199 26.81 12.17 -2.06
C THR A 199 27.09 11.59 -3.46
N LYS A 200 26.33 10.57 -3.87
CA LYS A 200 26.41 9.96 -5.21
C LYS A 200 26.00 10.95 -6.30
N ILE A 201 24.91 11.68 -6.08
CA ILE A 201 24.42 12.74 -6.98
C ILE A 201 25.47 13.87 -7.06
N VAL A 202 25.90 14.41 -5.92
CA VAL A 202 26.90 15.48 -5.87
C VAL A 202 28.17 15.12 -6.63
N ARG A 203 28.72 13.91 -6.41
CA ARG A 203 29.95 13.44 -7.07
C ARG A 203 29.83 13.35 -8.60
N ARG A 204 28.63 13.09 -9.13
CA ARG A 204 28.41 12.94 -10.57
C ARG A 204 28.20 14.27 -11.27
N HIS A 205 27.42 15.14 -10.65
CA HIS A 205 26.86 16.31 -11.33
C HIS A 205 27.63 17.61 -11.02
N ARG A 206 28.34 17.69 -9.89
CA ARG A 206 29.11 18.89 -9.53
C ARG A 206 30.59 18.75 -9.86
N LYS A 207 31.06 19.52 -10.84
CA LYS A 207 32.49 19.59 -11.22
C LYS A 207 33.39 20.15 -10.09
N ASN A 208 32.91 21.16 -9.36
CA ASN A 208 33.65 21.86 -8.29
C ASN A 208 32.92 21.74 -6.95
N ALA A 209 32.61 20.51 -6.52
CA ALA A 209 31.94 20.27 -5.25
C ALA A 209 32.85 20.60 -4.05
N THR A 210 32.29 21.22 -3.02
CA THR A 210 33.01 21.40 -1.74
C THR A 210 33.22 20.05 -1.06
N GLN A 211 34.26 19.94 -0.23
CA GLN A 211 34.50 18.73 0.57
C GLN A 211 33.29 18.41 1.48
N GLU A 212 32.63 19.44 2.01
CA GLU A 212 31.40 19.28 2.78
C GLU A 212 30.29 18.63 1.95
N ALA A 213 30.02 19.11 0.74
CA ALA A 213 28.99 18.55 -0.12
C ALA A 213 29.30 17.09 -0.53
N LEU A 214 30.57 16.80 -0.82
CA LEU A 214 31.04 15.44 -1.16
C LEU A 214 30.92 14.46 0.00
N HIS A 215 31.04 14.97 1.23
CA HIS A 215 30.91 14.17 2.44
C HIS A 215 29.45 14.05 2.89
N SER A 216 28.69 15.14 2.96
CA SER A 216 27.34 15.18 3.54
C SER A 216 26.26 14.76 2.54
N GLY A 217 26.32 15.26 1.30
CA GLY A 217 25.28 15.10 0.28
C GLY A 217 23.92 15.70 0.68
N SER A 218 23.88 16.63 1.64
CA SER A 218 22.63 17.15 2.21
C SER A 218 22.05 18.37 1.49
N ASP A 219 22.73 18.86 0.46
CA ASP A 219 22.41 20.08 -0.27
C ASP A 219 22.14 19.82 -1.76
N VAL A 220 21.77 18.58 -2.12
CA VAL A 220 21.37 18.21 -3.49
C VAL A 220 20.25 19.10 -3.97
N LYS A 221 20.38 19.65 -5.18
CA LYS A 221 19.35 20.43 -5.85
C LYS A 221 18.40 19.54 -6.65
N PHE A 222 17.20 20.04 -6.92
CA PHE A 222 16.21 19.28 -7.68
C PHE A 222 16.67 18.99 -9.11
N GLU A 223 17.36 19.94 -9.76
CA GLU A 223 17.96 19.75 -11.09
C GLU A 223 18.95 18.59 -11.13
N GLU A 224 19.79 18.45 -10.10
CA GLU A 224 20.77 17.37 -9.97
C GLU A 224 20.11 16.03 -9.69
N PHE A 225 18.99 16.06 -8.94
CA PHE A 225 18.18 14.88 -8.73
C PHE A 225 17.48 14.41 -10.00
N VAL A 226 16.94 15.33 -10.81
CA VAL A 226 16.34 15.01 -12.11
C VAL A 226 17.39 14.42 -13.06
N ASP A 227 18.56 15.07 -13.17
CA ASP A 227 19.68 14.58 -13.99
C ASP A 227 20.09 13.17 -13.55
N TYR A 228 20.23 12.93 -12.24
CA TYR A 228 20.49 11.60 -11.70
C TYR A 228 19.47 10.54 -12.13
N LEU A 229 18.18 10.87 -12.20
CA LEU A 229 17.14 9.90 -12.59
C LEU A 229 17.17 9.54 -14.07
N ILE A 230 17.38 10.54 -14.94
CA ILE A 230 17.40 10.34 -16.39
C ILE A 230 18.76 9.84 -16.89
N HIS A 231 19.81 9.90 -16.06
CA HIS A 231 21.13 9.46 -16.44
C HIS A 231 21.17 7.94 -16.75
N PRO A 232 21.70 7.51 -17.91
CA PRO A 232 21.65 6.11 -18.37
C PRO A 232 22.34 5.10 -17.44
N THR A 233 23.30 5.55 -16.63
CA THR A 233 24.02 4.66 -15.70
C THR A 233 23.22 4.36 -14.44
N THR A 234 22.29 5.23 -14.04
CA THR A 234 21.62 5.12 -12.74
C THR A 234 20.80 3.84 -12.65
N GLN A 235 19.99 3.54 -13.66
CA GLN A 235 19.19 2.30 -13.70
C GLN A 235 20.03 1.05 -14.00
N LYS A 236 21.21 1.20 -14.61
CA LYS A 236 22.12 0.07 -14.88
C LYS A 236 22.83 -0.42 -13.62
N GLU A 237 23.10 0.48 -12.68
CA GLU A 237 23.80 0.16 -11.44
C GLU A 237 22.90 -0.50 -10.40
N GLU A 238 21.72 0.07 -10.17
CA GLU A 238 20.75 -0.46 -9.20
C GLU A 238 19.32 -0.07 -9.60
N PRO A 239 18.31 -0.90 -9.24
CA PRO A 239 16.92 -0.47 -9.35
C PRO A 239 16.68 0.82 -8.57
N PHE A 240 15.80 1.68 -9.08
CA PHE A 240 15.43 2.89 -8.36
C PHE A 240 14.89 2.58 -6.96
N ASN A 241 15.15 3.51 -6.04
CA ASN A 241 14.52 3.50 -4.75
C ASN A 241 12.99 3.63 -4.89
N GLU A 242 12.25 2.95 -4.02
CA GLU A 242 10.78 2.94 -4.03
C GLU A 242 10.14 4.33 -3.98
N HIS A 243 10.83 5.35 -3.44
CA HIS A 243 10.28 6.71 -3.33
C HIS A 243 10.16 7.44 -4.67
N TRP A 244 10.96 7.09 -5.66
CA TRP A 244 10.89 7.67 -7.02
C TRP A 244 10.67 6.61 -8.10
N GLN A 245 10.55 5.33 -7.75
CA GLN A 245 10.15 4.28 -8.68
C GLN A 245 8.69 4.46 -9.14
N THR A 246 8.40 4.16 -10.41
CA THR A 246 7.05 4.26 -11.00
C THR A 246 6.05 3.33 -10.30
N VAL A 247 4.79 3.74 -10.23
CA VAL A 247 3.70 2.91 -9.68
C VAL A 247 3.59 1.62 -10.47
N TYR A 248 3.69 1.70 -11.80
CA TYR A 248 3.71 0.51 -12.65
C TYR A 248 4.74 -0.53 -12.20
N SER A 249 5.97 -0.08 -11.87
CA SER A 249 7.05 -0.97 -11.45
C SER A 249 6.90 -1.46 -10.01
N LEU A 250 6.24 -0.70 -9.12
CA LEU A 250 6.04 -1.09 -7.73
C LEU A 250 4.88 -2.06 -7.53
N CYS A 251 3.78 -1.83 -8.26
CA CYS A 251 2.51 -2.51 -8.03
C CYS A 251 2.12 -3.47 -9.14
N HIS A 252 2.85 -3.50 -10.26
CA HIS A 252 2.62 -4.42 -11.37
C HIS A 252 1.15 -4.53 -11.86
N PRO A 253 0.44 -3.42 -12.10
CA PRO A 253 -1.00 -3.41 -12.43
C PRO A 253 -1.37 -4.13 -13.74
N CYS A 254 -0.40 -4.42 -14.63
CA CYS A 254 -0.63 -5.27 -15.80
C CYS A 254 -0.55 -6.77 -15.53
N HIS A 255 -0.05 -7.17 -14.36
CA HIS A 255 0.03 -8.57 -13.90
C HIS A 255 -0.91 -8.84 -12.73
N ILE A 256 -1.22 -7.81 -11.94
CA ILE A 256 -2.14 -7.86 -10.80
C ILE A 256 -3.37 -7.02 -11.14
N ARG A 257 -4.52 -7.66 -11.25
CA ARG A 257 -5.79 -6.97 -11.49
C ARG A 257 -6.26 -6.29 -10.22
N TYR A 258 -6.03 -4.98 -10.09
CA TYR A 258 -6.57 -4.20 -8.98
C TYR A 258 -8.07 -3.97 -9.17
N ASP A 259 -8.81 -4.11 -8.07
CA ASP A 259 -10.25 -3.94 -8.03
C ASP A 259 -10.62 -2.45 -7.86
N LEU A 260 -9.80 -1.71 -7.10
CA LEU A 260 -9.97 -0.28 -6.84
C LEU A 260 -8.66 0.49 -7.04
N VAL A 261 -8.74 1.59 -7.79
CA VAL A 261 -7.65 2.55 -7.94
C VAL A 261 -8.09 3.87 -7.31
N GLY A 262 -7.53 4.18 -6.15
CA GLY A 262 -7.70 5.46 -5.48
C GLY A 262 -6.74 6.52 -6.00
N LYS A 263 -7.12 7.79 -5.90
CA LYS A 263 -6.29 8.93 -6.26
C LYS A 263 -6.02 9.79 -5.03
N TYR A 264 -4.81 10.35 -4.94
CA TYR A 264 -4.43 11.23 -3.83
C TYR A 264 -5.30 12.49 -3.78
N GLU A 265 -5.77 12.92 -4.94
CA GLU A 265 -6.64 14.09 -5.15
C GLU A 265 -8.06 13.83 -4.60
N THR A 266 -8.51 12.58 -4.57
CA THR A 266 -9.82 12.14 -4.02
C THR A 266 -9.65 11.23 -2.79
N LEU A 267 -8.55 11.39 -2.07
CA LEU A 267 -8.09 10.44 -1.04
C LEU A 267 -9.14 10.14 0.03
N GLU A 268 -9.82 11.14 0.55
CA GLU A 268 -10.84 10.95 1.59
C GLU A 268 -12.04 10.14 1.09
N GLN A 269 -12.60 10.51 -0.06
CA GLN A 269 -13.74 9.83 -0.66
C GLN A 269 -13.40 8.37 -1.01
N ASP A 270 -12.26 8.16 -1.66
CA ASP A 270 -11.82 6.83 -2.09
C ASP A 270 -11.49 5.93 -0.88
N SER A 271 -10.83 6.48 0.15
CA SER A 271 -10.55 5.72 1.38
C SER A 271 -11.82 5.33 2.12
N ASN A 272 -12.79 6.26 2.24
CA ASN A 272 -14.08 5.96 2.86
C ASN A 272 -14.86 4.88 2.10
N TYR A 273 -14.77 4.86 0.77
CA TYR A 273 -15.40 3.83 -0.05
C TYR A 273 -14.76 2.45 0.19
N ILE A 274 -13.42 2.36 0.24
CA ILE A 274 -12.72 1.12 0.56
C ILE A 274 -13.07 0.61 1.96
N LEU A 275 -13.06 1.49 2.97
CA LEU A 275 -13.41 1.12 4.34
C LEU A 275 -14.88 0.69 4.47
N ARG A 276 -15.78 1.23 3.65
CA ARG A 276 -17.17 0.79 3.57
C ARG A 276 -17.28 -0.62 2.99
N LEU A 277 -16.57 -0.90 1.90
CA LEU A 277 -16.53 -2.24 1.31
C LEU A 277 -15.94 -3.27 2.27
N ALA A 278 -14.94 -2.88 3.07
CA ALA A 278 -14.37 -3.71 4.12
C ALA A 278 -15.30 -3.94 5.32
N GLY A 279 -16.43 -3.22 5.42
CA GLY A 279 -17.35 -3.31 6.55
C GLY A 279 -16.85 -2.63 7.84
N VAL A 280 -15.85 -1.74 7.74
CA VAL A 280 -15.16 -1.16 8.92
C VAL A 280 -15.39 0.33 9.10
N ILE A 281 -16.09 0.98 8.17
CA ILE A 281 -16.28 2.44 8.14
C ILE A 281 -16.96 3.04 9.39
N ASP A 282 -17.71 2.22 10.13
CA ASP A 282 -18.45 2.67 11.31
C ASP A 282 -17.55 2.88 12.54
N TYR A 283 -16.39 2.19 12.60
CA TYR A 283 -15.45 2.28 13.72
C TYR A 283 -14.02 2.67 13.32
N LEU A 284 -13.69 2.66 12.03
CA LEU A 284 -12.38 3.04 11.52
C LEU A 284 -12.50 4.15 10.48
N ARG A 285 -11.70 5.21 10.66
CA ARG A 285 -11.63 6.35 9.73
C ARG A 285 -10.23 6.50 9.16
N PHE A 286 -10.18 6.93 7.90
CA PHE A 286 -8.91 7.26 7.27
C PHE A 286 -8.37 8.59 7.81
N PRO A 287 -7.10 8.67 8.23
CA PRO A 287 -6.56 9.93 8.74
C PRO A 287 -6.43 11.01 7.67
N THR A 288 -7.10 12.14 7.88
CA THR A 288 -7.00 13.35 7.05
C THR A 288 -6.12 14.39 7.73
N TYR A 289 -5.04 14.81 7.09
CA TYR A 289 -4.20 15.91 7.57
C TYR A 289 -4.56 17.25 6.90
N ALA A 290 -4.17 18.35 7.55
CA ALA A 290 -4.29 19.69 7.00
C ALA A 290 -3.65 19.81 5.62
N LYS A 291 -4.34 20.51 4.70
CA LYS A 291 -3.94 20.75 3.30
C LYS A 291 -2.53 21.35 3.14
N SER A 292 -1.97 21.98 4.17
CA SER A 292 -0.69 22.71 4.15
C SER A 292 0.57 21.85 3.93
N THR A 293 0.49 20.53 4.10
CA THR A 293 1.66 19.63 3.90
C THR A 293 1.72 19.02 2.49
N ARG A 294 0.67 19.23 1.68
CA ARG A 294 0.53 18.68 0.34
C ARG A 294 1.44 19.43 -0.64
N THR A 295 2.28 18.71 -1.39
CA THR A 295 2.87 19.25 -2.64
C THR A 295 1.72 19.53 -3.61
N THR A 296 1.60 20.71 -4.18
CA THR A 296 0.54 21.02 -5.16
C THR A 296 1.13 21.09 -6.57
N ASP A 297 0.26 21.18 -7.58
CA ASP A 297 0.65 21.43 -8.98
C ASP A 297 1.49 22.71 -9.10
N GLU A 298 1.10 23.80 -8.42
CA GLU A 298 1.84 25.07 -8.45
C GLU A 298 3.25 24.90 -7.86
N MET A 299 3.35 24.19 -6.74
CA MET A 299 4.65 23.89 -6.14
C MET A 299 5.49 22.99 -7.05
N ALA A 300 4.88 22.00 -7.71
CA ALA A 300 5.59 21.18 -8.68
C ALA A 300 6.10 22.04 -9.83
N ALA A 301 5.29 22.95 -10.37
CA ALA A 301 5.68 23.88 -11.41
C ALA A 301 6.92 24.70 -11.02
N GLU A 302 6.99 25.24 -9.80
CA GLU A 302 8.16 25.97 -9.28
C GLU A 302 9.47 25.16 -9.37
N PHE A 303 9.42 23.87 -9.02
CA PHE A 303 10.59 22.99 -9.12
C PHE A 303 11.03 22.74 -10.57
N PHE A 304 10.09 22.76 -11.51
CA PHE A 304 10.36 22.48 -12.92
C PHE A 304 10.79 23.73 -13.73
N GLN A 305 10.63 24.95 -13.19
CA GLN A 305 10.98 26.20 -13.89
C GLN A 305 12.41 26.23 -14.42
N ASN A 306 13.37 25.71 -13.65
CA ASN A 306 14.80 25.72 -13.97
C ASN A 306 15.31 24.44 -14.63
N ILE A 307 14.43 23.49 -14.95
CA ILE A 307 14.80 22.25 -15.64
C ILE A 307 14.75 22.48 -17.15
N SER A 308 15.79 22.08 -17.88
CA SER A 308 15.82 22.20 -19.35
C SER A 308 14.72 21.37 -20.01
N SER A 309 14.21 21.81 -21.16
CA SER A 309 13.17 21.09 -21.92
C SER A 309 13.58 19.66 -22.25
N HIS A 310 14.85 19.45 -22.59
CA HIS A 310 15.43 18.12 -22.81
C HIS A 310 15.29 17.22 -21.57
N HIS A 311 15.69 17.69 -20.38
CA HIS A 311 15.56 16.92 -19.15
C HIS A 311 14.10 16.70 -18.75
N GLN A 312 13.23 17.69 -18.98
CA GLN A 312 11.78 17.52 -18.75
C GLN A 312 11.19 16.43 -19.66
N THR A 313 11.58 16.41 -20.93
CA THR A 313 11.13 15.41 -21.91
C THR A 313 11.60 14.00 -21.53
N GLN A 314 12.88 13.84 -21.18
CA GLN A 314 13.42 12.55 -20.74
C GLN A 314 12.76 12.06 -19.44
N LEU A 315 12.54 12.97 -18.49
CA LEU A 315 11.87 12.65 -17.24
C LEU A 315 10.39 12.31 -17.47
N PHE A 316 9.71 13.00 -18.39
CA PHE A 316 8.34 12.68 -18.76
C PHE A 316 8.27 11.28 -19.37
N GLU A 317 9.13 10.93 -20.33
CA GLU A 317 9.18 9.58 -20.90
C GLU A 317 9.43 8.50 -19.84
N LEU A 318 10.23 8.79 -18.80
CA LEU A 318 10.43 7.87 -17.68
C LEU A 318 9.14 7.56 -16.90
N TYR A 319 8.27 8.55 -16.69
CA TYR A 319 7.01 8.40 -15.93
C TYR A 319 5.76 8.29 -16.81
N LYS A 320 5.88 8.40 -18.14
CA LYS A 320 4.80 8.47 -19.12
C LYS A 320 3.78 7.35 -18.96
N PHE A 321 4.24 6.15 -18.63
CA PHE A 321 3.35 5.03 -18.47
C PHE A 321 2.42 5.18 -17.25
N ASP A 322 2.89 5.78 -16.15
CA ASP A 322 2.03 6.10 -15.01
C ASP A 322 1.02 7.21 -15.38
N PHE A 323 1.42 8.23 -16.15
CA PHE A 323 0.50 9.26 -16.65
C PHE A 323 -0.67 8.65 -17.43
N LEU A 324 -0.35 7.83 -18.44
CA LEU A 324 -1.34 7.19 -19.29
C LEU A 324 -2.22 6.20 -18.50
N MET A 325 -1.58 5.34 -17.71
CA MET A 325 -2.28 4.27 -16.98
C MET A 325 -3.28 4.78 -15.96
N PHE A 326 -2.97 5.91 -15.31
CA PHE A 326 -3.82 6.47 -14.28
C PHE A 326 -4.60 7.71 -14.74
N ASN A 327 -4.64 7.94 -16.06
CA ASN A 327 -5.34 9.06 -16.69
C ASN A 327 -5.02 10.39 -16.01
N TYR A 328 -3.73 10.73 -15.96
CA TYR A 328 -3.26 12.07 -15.63
C TYR A 328 -2.91 12.81 -16.91
N THR A 329 -3.30 14.07 -16.99
CA THR A 329 -2.93 14.97 -18.07
C THR A 329 -1.46 15.35 -17.96
N THR A 330 -0.80 15.58 -19.10
CA THR A 330 0.52 16.19 -19.12
C THR A 330 0.46 17.57 -18.44
N PRO A 331 1.30 17.85 -17.44
CA PRO A 331 1.28 19.14 -16.76
C PRO A 331 1.60 20.29 -17.71
N SER A 332 0.80 21.36 -17.65
CA SER A 332 0.86 22.51 -18.58
C SER A 332 2.15 23.33 -18.45
N TYR A 333 2.83 23.24 -17.30
CA TYR A 333 4.09 23.91 -17.04
C TYR A 333 5.30 23.23 -17.70
N LEU A 334 5.11 22.04 -18.30
CA LEU A 334 6.20 21.33 -18.96
C LEU A 334 6.52 21.92 -20.34
N LYS A 335 7.81 21.95 -20.64
CA LYS A 335 8.35 22.31 -21.96
C LYS A 335 8.88 21.02 -22.60
N LEU A 336 8.04 20.37 -23.39
CA LEU A 336 8.37 19.12 -24.08
C LEU A 336 8.80 19.44 -25.52
N ASP A 337 9.92 18.85 -25.95
CA ASP A 337 10.52 19.03 -27.28
C ASP A 337 10.09 17.94 -28.28
#